data_AF-A0A3M5EZS3-F1
#
_entry.id   AF-A0A3M5EZS3-F1
#
_cell.length_a   1.000
_cell.length_b   1.000
_cell.length_c   1.000
_cell.angle_alpha   90.00
_cell.angle_beta   90.00
_cell.angle_gamma   90.00
#
_symmetry.space_group_name_H-M   'P 1'
#
loop_
_entity.id
_entity.type
_entity.pdbx_description
1 polymer ?
#
loop_
_entity_poly.entity_id
_entity_poly.type
_entity_poly.pdbx_seq_one_letter_code
_entity_poly.pdbx_strand_id
1 'polypeptide(L)'
;MQINSRPSGQVQRSLRILFTDIKKVSVMANNITRYSYNPTNFPQLEQMSARENQSERSHSSTPMKDRSHEEAFPARLASARIRRPSGTSEEFLLNRNKPIKGVGYSTSSTATASTGTSKPGVLCMTDGLDLCVGVAVGGENPSQNKGKARIFHVMPENRRAQWQIKSYIDELRSQGYSPKAAIHGGDSSSRASVSKVDAIQATLGAMDVPVEFSRTGAGASNDNGPLGAVVEENGTVRFVTALVKG
;
A
#
# COMPACT_ATOMS: atom_id res chain seq x y z
N MET A 1 -66.47 -40.79 17.19
CA MET A 1 -65.07 -41.06 16.79
C MET A 1 -64.24 -39.90 17.33
N GLN A 2 -63.62 -40.00 18.52
CA GLN A 2 -62.23 -40.46 18.75
C GLN A 2 -61.26 -39.79 17.75
N ILE A 3 -60.18 -39.08 18.13
CA ILE A 3 -59.14 -39.41 19.12
C ILE A 3 -58.50 -38.14 19.73
N ASN A 4 -58.16 -38.25 21.03
CA ASN A 4 -57.18 -37.54 21.89
C ASN A 4 -55.84 -37.15 21.21
N SER A 5 -54.91 -36.28 21.67
CA SER A 5 -54.64 -35.56 22.93
C SER A 5 -53.36 -34.69 22.77
N ARG A 6 -53.28 -33.57 23.52
CA ARG A 6 -52.11 -32.81 24.05
C ARG A 6 -50.98 -32.33 23.10
N PRO A 7 -50.53 -31.07 23.27
CA PRO A 7 -49.12 -30.72 23.11
C PRO A 7 -48.47 -30.45 24.48
N SER A 8 -47.34 -31.11 24.69
CA SER A 8 -46.37 -30.88 25.75
C SER A 8 -45.66 -29.55 25.55
N GLY A 9 -45.38 -28.85 26.65
CA GLY A 9 -44.59 -27.63 26.65
C GLY A 9 -43.14 -27.92 26.23
N GLN A 10 -42.65 -27.16 25.26
CA GLN A 10 -41.22 -26.92 25.07
C GLN A 10 -40.96 -25.42 25.21
N VAL A 11 -40.26 -25.08 26.29
CA VAL A 11 -39.68 -23.77 26.53
C VAL A 11 -38.51 -23.61 25.56
N GLN A 12 -38.74 -23.01 24.39
CA GLN A 12 -37.64 -22.50 23.55
C GLN A 12 -37.29 -21.09 24.00
N ARG A 13 -36.25 -20.98 24.85
CA ARG A 13 -35.53 -19.73 25.06
C ARG A 13 -34.93 -19.29 23.72
N SER A 14 -35.50 -18.26 23.12
CA SER A 14 -34.96 -17.60 21.94
C SER A 14 -33.67 -16.87 22.33
N LEU A 15 -32.53 -17.48 22.02
CA LEU A 15 -31.23 -16.84 22.06
C LEU A 15 -31.09 -15.97 20.79
N ARG A 16 -31.58 -14.74 20.82
CA ARG A 16 -31.23 -13.72 19.81
C ARG A 16 -29.79 -13.27 20.09
N ILE A 17 -28.81 -13.90 19.47
CA ILE A 17 -27.47 -13.32 19.31
C ILE A 17 -27.42 -12.67 17.94
N LEU A 18 -27.23 -11.34 17.97
CA LEU A 18 -26.92 -10.47 16.83
C LEU A 18 -25.74 -11.06 16.03
N PHE A 19 -26.02 -11.59 14.84
CA PHE A 19 -25.00 -11.87 13.82
C PHE A 19 -25.21 -10.90 12.66
N THR A 20 -24.92 -9.60 12.85
CA THR A 20 -25.02 -8.63 11.74
C THR A 20 -23.90 -7.62 11.61
N ASP A 21 -22.91 -7.53 12.51
CA ASP A 21 -21.93 -6.43 12.45
C ASP A 21 -20.46 -6.80 12.23
N ILE A 22 -20.09 -8.08 12.20
CA ILE A 22 -18.66 -8.46 12.09
C ILE A 22 -18.09 -8.20 10.68
N LYS A 23 -18.90 -8.35 9.61
CA LYS A 23 -18.42 -8.10 8.23
C LYS A 23 -18.29 -6.62 7.89
N LYS A 24 -19.15 -5.75 8.43
CA LYS A 24 -19.19 -4.32 8.05
C LYS A 24 -18.00 -3.54 8.61
N VAL A 25 -17.54 -3.91 9.81
CA VAL A 25 -16.35 -3.32 10.46
C VAL A 25 -15.06 -3.69 9.70
N SER A 26 -14.93 -4.94 9.24
CA SER A 26 -13.78 -5.40 8.45
C SER A 26 -13.69 -4.72 7.09
N VAL A 27 -14.82 -4.50 6.40
CA VAL A 27 -14.84 -3.83 5.08
C VAL A 27 -14.44 -2.35 5.16
N MET A 28 -14.77 -1.66 6.26
CA MET A 28 -14.36 -0.25 6.43
C MET A 28 -12.86 -0.10 6.75
N ALA A 29 -12.26 -1.06 7.46
CA ALA A 29 -10.85 -1.02 7.81
C ALA A 29 -9.92 -1.10 6.57
N ASN A 30 -10.27 -1.92 5.57
CA ASN A 30 -9.42 -2.07 4.36
C ASN A 30 -9.44 -0.85 3.45
N ASN A 31 -10.46 0.02 3.54
CA ASN A 31 -10.54 1.27 2.77
C ASN A 31 -9.62 2.36 3.32
N ILE A 32 -9.09 2.19 4.54
CA ILE A 32 -8.22 3.15 5.21
C ILE A 32 -6.77 2.80 4.92
N THR A 33 -6.10 3.71 4.21
CA THR A 33 -4.69 3.54 3.84
C THR A 33 -3.75 4.45 4.61
N ARG A 34 -4.26 5.25 5.55
CA ARG A 34 -3.45 6.22 6.28
C ARG A 34 -3.08 5.75 7.68
N TYR A 35 -1.85 6.07 8.06
CA TYR A 35 -1.24 5.71 9.33
C TYR A 35 -0.59 6.94 9.97
N SER A 36 -0.74 7.09 11.28
CA SER A 36 0.01 8.04 12.09
C SER A 36 1.28 7.39 12.62
N TYR A 37 2.32 8.19 12.85
CA TYR A 37 3.54 7.73 13.50
C TYR A 37 3.53 8.14 14.97
N ASN A 38 3.56 7.15 15.87
CA ASN A 38 3.77 7.35 17.29
C ASN A 38 4.98 6.54 17.79
N PRO A 39 6.13 7.19 18.09
CA PRO A 39 7.31 6.46 18.51
C PRO A 39 7.21 5.82 19.90
N THR A 40 6.22 6.20 20.72
CA THR A 40 6.05 5.65 22.08
C THR A 40 5.27 4.34 22.10
N ASN A 41 4.61 3.97 21.00
CA ASN A 41 3.70 2.83 20.94
C ASN A 41 4.29 1.70 20.09
N PHE A 42 3.75 0.49 20.23
CA PHE A 42 4.02 -0.61 19.29
C PHE A 42 2.70 -1.30 18.89
N PRO A 43 2.37 -1.40 17.58
CA PRO A 43 3.11 -0.86 16.44
C PRO A 43 3.25 0.67 16.48
N GLN A 44 4.38 1.19 16.00
CA GLN A 44 4.63 2.64 15.94
C GLN A 44 3.85 3.32 14.80
N LEU A 45 3.41 2.54 13.82
CA LEU A 45 2.52 2.96 12.74
C LEU A 45 1.10 2.52 13.08
N GLU A 46 0.25 3.48 13.44
CA GLU A 46 -1.12 3.22 13.87
C GLU A 46 -2.09 3.59 12.76
N GLN A 47 -3.01 2.69 12.41
CA GLN A 47 -4.00 2.98 11.38
C GLN A 47 -4.91 4.11 11.88
N MET A 48 -5.07 5.15 11.06
CA MET A 48 -5.95 6.28 11.40
C MET A 48 -7.42 5.83 11.41
N SER A 49 -8.27 6.51 12.16
CA SER A 49 -9.71 6.28 12.09
C SER A 49 -10.27 6.70 10.72
N ALA A 50 -11.47 6.21 10.38
CA ALA A 50 -12.15 6.60 9.14
C ALA A 50 -12.34 8.12 9.04
N ARG A 51 -12.62 8.79 10.17
CA ARG A 51 -12.83 10.25 10.23
C ARG A 51 -11.56 11.01 9.91
N GLU A 52 -10.46 10.64 10.56
CA GLU A 52 -9.16 11.29 10.33
C GLU A 52 -8.63 11.00 8.93
N ASN A 53 -8.79 9.76 8.43
CA ASN A 53 -8.45 9.44 7.06
C ASN A 53 -9.25 10.27 6.05
N GLN A 54 -10.53 10.53 6.31
CA GLN A 54 -11.38 11.34 5.44
C GLN A 54 -10.99 12.83 5.46
N SER A 55 -10.67 13.40 6.63
CA SER A 55 -10.23 14.80 6.73
C SER A 55 -8.90 15.05 6.03
N GLU A 56 -8.02 14.05 5.96
CA GLU A 56 -6.72 14.14 5.28
C GLU A 56 -6.79 14.04 3.74
N ARG A 57 -7.97 13.81 3.16
CA ARG A 57 -8.14 13.73 1.71
C ARG A 57 -8.29 15.12 1.10
N SER A 58 -7.67 15.31 -0.07
CA SER A 58 -7.91 16.49 -0.91
C SER A 58 -9.35 16.55 -1.47
N HIS A 59 -10.04 15.39 -1.51
CA HIS A 59 -11.41 15.25 -1.99
C HIS A 59 -12.26 14.53 -0.92
N SER A 60 -12.46 15.21 0.20
CA SER A 60 -13.20 14.70 1.36
C SER A 60 -14.71 14.56 1.13
N SER A 61 -15.22 14.97 -0.04
CA SER A 61 -16.62 14.76 -0.44
C SER A 61 -16.83 13.51 -1.30
N THR A 62 -15.78 12.90 -1.86
CA THR A 62 -15.89 11.71 -2.71
C THR A 62 -15.89 10.43 -1.86
N PRO A 63 -16.66 9.38 -2.22
CA PRO A 63 -16.56 8.07 -1.58
C PRO A 63 -15.11 7.56 -1.52
N MET A 64 -14.80 6.76 -0.50
CA MET A 64 -13.53 6.05 -0.45
C MET A 64 -13.51 4.97 -1.55
N LYS A 65 -12.34 4.75 -2.14
CA LYS A 65 -12.13 3.62 -3.06
C LYS A 65 -12.45 2.33 -2.29
N ASP A 66 -13.22 1.44 -2.91
CA ASP A 66 -13.39 0.07 -2.40
C ASP A 66 -12.06 -0.69 -2.52
N ARG A 67 -11.59 -1.19 -1.38
CA ARG A 67 -10.36 -1.97 -1.21
C ARG A 67 -10.65 -3.31 -0.54
N SER A 68 -11.88 -3.81 -0.64
CA SER A 68 -12.28 -5.12 -0.11
C SER A 68 -11.45 -6.31 -0.66
N HIS A 69 -10.81 -6.14 -1.81
CA HIS A 69 -9.92 -7.12 -2.45
C HIS A 69 -8.43 -6.84 -2.17
N GLU A 70 -8.11 -5.93 -1.26
CA GLU A 70 -6.75 -5.60 -0.86
C GLU A 70 -6.51 -6.04 0.59
N GLU A 71 -5.35 -6.64 0.84
CA GLU A 71 -4.86 -6.87 2.19
C GLU A 71 -4.42 -5.56 2.85
N ALA A 72 -4.51 -5.53 4.18
CA ALA A 72 -4.03 -4.40 4.95
C ALA A 72 -2.51 -4.20 4.77
N PHE A 73 -2.08 -2.94 4.84
CA PHE A 73 -0.65 -2.64 4.91
C PHE A 73 -0.06 -3.29 6.17
N PRO A 74 1.09 -4.01 6.09
CA PRO A 74 1.68 -4.71 7.22
C PRO A 74 2.38 -3.75 8.20
N ALA A 75 1.62 -2.87 8.84
CA ALA A 75 2.09 -1.78 9.70
C ALA A 75 2.94 -2.25 10.88
N ARG A 76 2.65 -3.44 11.43
CA ARG A 76 3.44 -4.04 12.50
C ARG A 76 4.84 -4.46 12.03
N LEU A 77 4.96 -5.02 10.83
CA LEU A 77 6.25 -5.37 10.23
C LEU A 77 7.06 -4.10 9.93
N ALA A 78 6.44 -3.12 9.27
CA ALA A 78 7.06 -1.84 8.99
C ALA A 78 7.53 -1.12 10.28
N SER A 79 6.72 -1.19 11.35
CA SER A 79 7.11 -0.64 12.66
C SER A 79 8.34 -1.33 13.26
N ALA A 80 8.43 -2.66 13.14
CA ALA A 80 9.58 -3.41 13.65
C ALA A 80 10.90 -3.09 12.91
N ARG A 81 10.81 -2.54 11.69
CA ARG A 81 11.94 -2.17 10.84
C ARG A 81 12.38 -0.70 11.00
N ILE A 82 11.69 0.09 11.83
CA ILE A 82 12.05 1.49 12.10
C ILE A 82 13.37 1.54 12.87
N ARG A 83 14.38 2.19 12.29
CA ARG A 83 15.74 2.26 12.84
C ARG A 83 16.17 3.68 13.17
N ARG A 84 17.35 3.83 13.79
CA ARG A 84 17.98 5.14 13.95
C ARG A 84 18.50 5.62 12.59
N PRO A 85 18.52 6.94 12.33
CA PRO A 85 19.13 7.48 11.12
C PRO A 85 20.57 7.01 10.96
N SER A 86 20.91 6.56 9.74
CA SER A 86 22.29 6.25 9.36
C SER A 86 22.85 7.21 8.31
N GLY A 87 22.01 8.11 7.77
CA GLY A 87 22.42 9.17 6.84
C GLY A 87 22.41 8.74 5.37
N THR A 88 21.87 7.56 5.05
CA THR A 88 21.73 7.11 3.65
C THR A 88 20.57 7.84 2.96
N SER A 89 20.71 8.12 1.67
CA SER A 89 19.74 8.92 0.87
C SER A 89 18.32 8.34 0.80
N GLU A 90 18.18 7.02 0.97
CA GLU A 90 16.91 6.28 0.88
C GLU A 90 16.21 6.10 2.25
N GLU A 91 16.63 6.88 3.26
CA GLU A 91 15.94 6.96 4.55
C GLU A 91 14.81 7.97 4.51
N PHE A 92 13.67 7.60 5.08
CA PHE A 92 12.58 8.53 5.37
C PHE A 92 12.50 8.81 6.87
N LEU A 93 12.73 10.07 7.25
CA LEU A 93 12.56 10.54 8.61
C LEU A 93 11.07 10.64 8.94
N LEU A 94 10.60 9.78 9.83
CA LEU A 94 9.20 9.73 10.22
C LEU A 94 8.82 10.98 11.01
N ASN A 95 7.72 11.62 10.63
CA ASN A 95 7.22 12.83 11.26
C ASN A 95 5.84 12.55 11.88
N ARG A 96 5.69 12.80 13.18
CA ARG A 96 4.42 12.59 13.91
C ARG A 96 3.27 13.44 13.38
N ASN A 97 3.57 14.55 12.71
CA ASN A 97 2.60 15.51 12.19
C ASN A 97 2.24 15.27 10.71
N LYS A 98 2.79 14.24 10.08
CA LYS A 98 2.50 13.90 8.68
C LYS A 98 1.95 12.48 8.59
N PRO A 99 0.79 12.27 7.96
CA PRO A 99 0.28 10.92 7.76
C PRO A 99 1.15 10.17 6.76
N ILE A 100 1.20 8.86 6.90
CA ILE A 100 1.81 7.93 5.95
C ILE A 100 0.68 7.21 5.23
N LYS A 101 0.83 6.96 3.93
CA LYS A 101 -0.09 6.15 3.14
C LYS A 101 0.52 4.77 2.93
N GLY A 102 0.00 3.75 3.61
CA GLY A 102 0.39 2.36 3.44
C GLY A 102 -0.50 1.62 2.44
N VAL A 103 0.06 0.65 1.72
CA VAL A 103 -0.70 -0.29 0.88
C VAL A 103 -0.17 -1.71 1.03
N GLY A 104 -1.07 -2.69 1.21
CA GLY A 104 -0.77 -4.12 1.12
C GLY A 104 -0.95 -4.63 -0.31
N TYR A 105 -1.05 -5.94 -0.54
CA TYR A 105 -1.28 -6.51 -1.86
C TYR A 105 -2.76 -6.68 -2.19
N SER A 106 -3.08 -6.86 -3.47
CA SER A 106 -4.43 -7.25 -3.92
C SER A 106 -4.55 -8.77 -3.95
N THR A 107 -5.59 -9.34 -3.36
CA THR A 107 -5.95 -10.76 -3.45
C THR A 107 -6.55 -11.13 -4.81
N SER A 108 -6.90 -10.13 -5.63
CA SER A 108 -7.35 -10.32 -7.01
C SER A 108 -6.16 -10.40 -7.97
N SER A 109 -6.16 -11.42 -8.85
CA SER A 109 -5.15 -11.60 -9.91
C SER A 109 -5.27 -10.60 -11.06
N THR A 110 -6.29 -9.75 -11.08
CA THR A 110 -6.55 -8.77 -12.14
C THR A 110 -6.53 -7.32 -11.65
N ALA A 111 -6.30 -7.10 -10.35
CA ALA A 111 -6.20 -5.77 -9.76
C ALA A 111 -4.88 -5.63 -9.00
N THR A 112 -4.25 -4.46 -9.08
CA THR A 112 -3.04 -4.13 -8.33
C THR A 112 -3.39 -3.14 -7.25
N ALA A 113 -3.07 -3.50 -6.00
CA ALA A 113 -3.19 -2.59 -4.88
C ALA A 113 -2.16 -1.47 -5.04
N SER A 114 -2.62 -0.23 -4.92
CA SER A 114 -1.74 0.93 -4.95
C SER A 114 -2.24 2.08 -4.08
N THR A 115 -1.30 2.93 -3.70
CA THR A 115 -1.57 4.21 -3.03
C THR A 115 -0.64 5.29 -3.55
N GLY A 116 -1.09 6.53 -3.54
CA GLY A 116 -0.33 7.63 -4.13
C GLY A 116 -0.60 8.98 -3.47
N THR A 117 0.28 9.93 -3.76
CA THR A 117 0.25 11.28 -3.22
C THR A 117 0.84 12.28 -4.20
N SER A 118 0.35 13.51 -4.10
CA SER A 118 0.97 14.71 -4.68
C SER A 118 1.20 15.77 -3.60
N LYS A 119 0.96 15.43 -2.32
CA LYS A 119 1.17 16.32 -1.17
C LYS A 119 2.63 16.20 -0.72
N PRO A 120 3.38 17.31 -0.62
CA PRO A 120 4.75 17.29 -0.12
C PRO A 120 4.89 16.71 1.29
N GLY A 121 5.97 15.95 1.50
CA GLY A 121 6.35 15.33 2.77
C GLY A 121 5.44 14.19 3.25
N VAL A 122 4.44 13.79 2.45
CA VAL A 122 3.60 12.62 2.73
C VAL A 122 4.23 11.40 2.09
N LEU A 123 4.59 10.40 2.91
CA LEU A 123 5.11 9.13 2.43
C LEU A 123 3.99 8.23 1.92
N CYS A 124 4.14 7.67 0.72
CA CYS A 124 3.42 6.47 0.29
C CYS A 124 4.36 5.27 0.38
N MET A 125 3.91 4.14 0.92
CA MET A 125 4.78 2.99 1.09
C MET A 125 4.05 1.65 1.07
N THR A 126 4.86 0.61 0.90
CA THR A 126 4.50 -0.78 1.08
C THR A 126 5.63 -1.52 1.80
N ASP A 127 5.34 -2.72 2.31
CA ASP A 127 6.27 -3.58 3.04
C ASP A 127 5.78 -5.03 2.94
N GLY A 128 6.52 -6.01 3.46
CA GLY A 128 6.23 -7.44 3.34
C GLY A 128 6.42 -7.96 1.91
N LEU A 129 7.52 -7.54 1.27
CA LEU A 129 7.80 -7.77 -0.14
C LEU A 129 8.51 -9.11 -0.41
N ASP A 130 8.20 -10.15 0.36
CA ASP A 130 8.92 -11.43 0.33
C ASP A 130 8.89 -12.05 -1.08
N LEU A 131 7.73 -12.57 -1.50
CA LEU A 131 7.49 -13.01 -2.88
C LEU A 131 7.04 -11.85 -3.78
N CYS A 132 6.40 -10.86 -3.17
CA CYS A 132 5.79 -9.72 -3.85
C CYS A 132 6.84 -8.70 -4.29
N VAL A 133 6.51 -7.91 -5.30
CA VAL A 133 7.37 -6.84 -5.81
C VAL A 133 6.72 -5.50 -5.53
N GLY A 134 7.46 -4.63 -4.86
CA GLY A 134 7.12 -3.22 -4.73
C GLY A 134 7.58 -2.46 -5.97
N VAL A 135 6.69 -1.67 -6.56
CA VAL A 135 7.05 -0.74 -7.64
C VAL A 135 6.66 0.66 -7.23
N ALA A 136 7.65 1.54 -7.10
CA ALA A 136 7.45 2.95 -6.92
C ALA A 136 7.52 3.66 -8.27
N VAL A 137 6.53 4.49 -8.58
CA VAL A 137 6.55 5.36 -9.76
C VAL A 137 6.39 6.80 -9.29
N GLY A 138 7.39 7.61 -9.64
CA GLY A 138 7.41 9.05 -9.46
C GLY A 138 7.18 9.75 -10.79
N GLY A 139 6.52 10.90 -10.76
CA GLY A 139 6.44 11.84 -11.86
C GLY A 139 6.81 13.22 -11.38
N GLU A 140 7.75 13.86 -12.06
CA GLU A 140 8.25 15.20 -11.71
C GLU A 140 7.89 16.20 -12.81
N ASN A 141 7.38 17.36 -12.42
CA ASN A 141 7.17 18.49 -13.31
C ASN A 141 7.92 19.71 -12.75
N PRO A 142 9.20 19.87 -13.12
CA PRO A 142 10.04 20.95 -12.62
C PRO A 142 9.50 22.33 -12.97
N SER A 143 8.88 22.49 -14.14
CA SER A 143 8.31 23.77 -14.60
C SER A 143 7.21 24.31 -13.68
N GLN A 144 6.54 23.41 -12.93
CA GLN A 144 5.46 23.75 -12.00
C GLN A 144 5.80 23.51 -10.54
N ASN A 145 7.03 23.07 -10.23
CA ASN A 145 7.43 22.65 -8.89
C ASN A 145 6.44 21.62 -8.29
N LYS A 146 6.03 20.62 -9.09
CA LYS A 146 5.03 19.61 -8.70
C LYS A 146 5.56 18.20 -8.89
N GLY A 147 5.22 17.33 -7.96
CA GLY A 147 5.50 15.90 -8.02
C GLY A 147 4.26 15.06 -7.76
N LYS A 148 4.30 13.82 -8.29
CA LYS A 148 3.34 12.76 -7.99
C LYS A 148 4.10 11.48 -7.72
N ALA A 149 3.66 10.74 -6.71
CA ALA A 149 4.23 9.45 -6.36
C ALA A 149 3.12 8.41 -6.18
N ARG A 150 3.37 7.19 -6.64
CA ARG A 150 2.51 6.03 -6.42
C ARG A 150 3.34 4.79 -6.12
N ILE A 151 2.90 4.03 -5.13
CA ILE A 151 3.44 2.71 -4.81
C ILE A 151 2.42 1.66 -5.22
N PHE A 152 2.90 0.62 -5.90
CA PHE A 152 2.18 -0.59 -6.24
C PHE A 152 2.78 -1.76 -5.44
N HIS A 153 1.93 -2.56 -4.81
CA HIS A 153 2.32 -3.83 -4.21
C HIS A 153 1.83 -4.95 -5.13
N VAL A 154 2.76 -5.62 -5.78
CA VAL A 154 2.48 -6.56 -6.87
C VAL A 154 2.73 -7.99 -6.42
N MET A 155 1.66 -8.79 -6.34
CA MET A 155 1.81 -10.25 -6.22
C MET A 155 2.29 -10.85 -7.54
N PRO A 156 3.11 -11.93 -7.51
CA PRO A 156 3.53 -12.65 -8.71
C PRO A 156 2.38 -13.09 -9.63
N GLU A 157 1.25 -13.49 -9.06
CA GLU A 157 0.09 -14.03 -9.77
C GLU A 157 -0.74 -12.95 -10.46
N ASN A 158 -0.49 -11.67 -10.17
CA ASN A 158 -1.24 -10.56 -10.76
C ASN A 158 -0.89 -10.41 -12.24
N ARG A 159 -1.85 -10.74 -13.11
CA ARG A 159 -1.69 -10.78 -14.57
C ARG A 159 -1.77 -9.41 -15.24
N ARG A 160 -2.19 -8.37 -14.50
CA ARG A 160 -2.46 -7.03 -15.06
C ARG A 160 -1.56 -5.94 -14.48
N ALA A 161 -0.67 -6.27 -13.55
CA ALA A 161 0.17 -5.29 -12.86
C ALA A 161 0.97 -4.41 -13.83
N GLN A 162 1.61 -5.02 -14.82
CA GLN A 162 2.42 -4.33 -15.82
C GLN A 162 1.58 -3.32 -16.61
N TRP A 163 0.37 -3.71 -17.01
CA TRP A 163 -0.55 -2.82 -17.72
C TRP A 163 -1.05 -1.66 -16.87
N GLN A 164 -1.33 -1.91 -15.58
CA GLN A 164 -1.77 -0.85 -14.67
C GLN A 164 -0.65 0.13 -14.32
N ILE A 165 0.58 -0.37 -14.17
CA ILE A 165 1.78 0.47 -14.01
C ILE A 165 1.99 1.31 -15.28
N LYS A 166 1.94 0.68 -16.47
CA LYS A 166 2.02 1.37 -17.77
C LYS A 166 0.97 2.48 -17.88
N SER A 167 -0.30 2.17 -17.62
CA SER A 167 -1.38 3.17 -17.71
C SER A 167 -1.15 4.37 -16.79
N TYR A 168 -0.61 4.16 -15.59
CA TYR A 168 -0.28 5.28 -14.69
C TYR A 168 0.88 6.12 -15.21
N ILE A 169 1.90 5.50 -15.82
CA ILE A 169 3.01 6.23 -16.44
C ILE A 169 2.55 7.04 -17.65
N ASP A 170 1.68 6.47 -18.50
CA ASP A 170 1.07 7.19 -19.62
C ASP A 170 0.23 8.38 -19.12
N GLU A 171 -0.49 8.21 -18.02
CA GLU A 171 -1.23 9.29 -17.36
C GLU A 171 -0.28 10.40 -16.90
N LEU A 172 0.83 10.08 -16.23
CA LEU A 172 1.84 11.05 -15.80
C LEU A 172 2.38 11.85 -17.00
N ARG A 173 2.74 11.16 -18.08
CA ARG A 173 3.25 11.79 -19.31
C ARG A 173 2.24 12.72 -19.96
N SER A 174 0.99 12.29 -20.08
CA SER A 174 -0.07 13.14 -20.65
C SER A 174 -0.35 14.40 -19.82
N GLN A 175 -0.01 14.37 -18.53
CA GLN A 175 -0.10 15.52 -17.62
C GLN A 175 1.20 16.34 -17.54
N GLY A 176 2.19 16.05 -18.40
CA GLY A 176 3.47 16.78 -18.48
C GLY A 176 4.47 16.43 -17.38
N TYR A 177 4.33 15.30 -16.70
CA TYR A 177 5.32 14.82 -15.74
C TYR A 177 6.35 13.92 -16.43
N SER A 178 7.62 14.05 -16.03
CA SER A 178 8.70 13.13 -16.39
C SER A 178 8.69 11.96 -15.41
N PRO A 179 8.41 10.72 -15.87
CA PRO A 179 8.33 9.57 -14.99
C PRO A 179 9.71 9.02 -14.63
N LYS A 180 9.83 8.46 -13.42
CA LYS A 180 10.92 7.60 -12.98
C LYS A 180 10.39 6.50 -12.05
N ALA A 181 11.14 5.43 -11.85
CA ALA A 181 10.70 4.30 -11.04
C ALA A 181 11.79 3.76 -10.11
N ALA A 182 11.35 2.99 -9.12
CA ALA A 182 12.21 2.12 -8.32
C ALA A 182 11.51 0.79 -8.04
N ILE A 183 12.30 -0.28 -7.93
CA ILE A 183 11.81 -1.64 -7.73
C ILE A 183 12.49 -2.23 -6.50
N HIS A 184 11.72 -2.87 -5.63
CA HIS A 184 12.23 -3.57 -4.46
C HIS A 184 11.38 -4.81 -4.17
N GLY A 185 11.92 -5.81 -3.48
CA GLY A 185 11.18 -7.02 -3.13
C GLY A 185 11.51 -8.26 -3.95
N GLY A 186 10.65 -9.25 -3.85
CA GLY A 186 10.72 -10.47 -4.62
C GLY A 186 11.78 -11.44 -4.13
N ASP A 187 11.70 -12.65 -4.65
CA ASP A 187 12.46 -13.82 -4.19
C ASP A 187 13.10 -14.52 -5.39
N SER A 188 14.45 -14.55 -5.40
CA SER A 188 15.23 -15.19 -6.46
C SER A 188 15.08 -16.70 -6.50
N SER A 189 14.61 -17.32 -5.40
CA SER A 189 14.29 -18.74 -5.35
C SER A 189 12.92 -19.08 -5.95
N SER A 190 12.07 -18.07 -6.16
CA SER A 190 10.71 -18.25 -6.71
C SER A 190 10.64 -17.85 -8.18
N ARG A 191 10.40 -18.84 -9.05
CA ARG A 191 10.21 -18.61 -10.50
C ARG A 191 9.10 -17.60 -10.80
N ALA A 192 8.02 -17.63 -10.04
CA ALA A 192 6.90 -16.70 -10.22
C ALA A 192 7.31 -15.26 -9.88
N SER A 193 8.06 -15.09 -8.79
CA SER A 193 8.57 -13.79 -8.37
C SER A 193 9.58 -13.22 -9.37
N VAL A 194 10.56 -14.03 -9.81
CA VAL A 194 11.53 -13.65 -10.85
C VAL A 194 10.81 -13.24 -12.14
N SER A 195 9.88 -14.07 -12.63
CA SER A 195 9.11 -13.75 -13.84
C SER A 195 8.30 -12.45 -13.71
N LYS A 196 7.81 -12.13 -12.50
CA LYS A 196 7.10 -10.87 -12.26
C LYS A 196 8.03 -9.67 -12.33
N VAL A 197 9.21 -9.76 -11.69
CA VAL A 197 10.24 -8.71 -11.74
C VAL A 197 10.65 -8.45 -13.18
N ASP A 198 11.01 -9.49 -13.94
CA ASP A 198 11.46 -9.38 -15.33
C ASP A 198 10.40 -8.70 -16.20
N ALA A 199 9.13 -9.08 -16.03
CA ALA A 199 8.05 -8.49 -16.81
C ALA A 199 7.79 -7.02 -16.46
N ILE A 200 7.97 -6.61 -15.20
CA ILE A 200 7.89 -5.21 -14.78
C ILE A 200 9.06 -4.42 -15.38
N GLN A 201 10.28 -4.93 -15.28
CA GLN A 201 11.48 -4.30 -15.83
C GLN A 201 11.39 -4.14 -17.35
N ALA A 202 10.96 -5.19 -18.06
CA ALA A 202 10.73 -5.14 -19.50
C ALA A 202 9.68 -4.08 -19.87
N THR A 203 8.61 -3.94 -19.08
CA THR A 203 7.59 -2.91 -19.31
C THR A 203 8.14 -1.51 -19.10
N LEU A 204 8.90 -1.27 -18.02
CA LEU A 204 9.52 0.02 -17.75
C LEU A 204 10.56 0.39 -18.82
N GLY A 205 11.36 -0.59 -19.25
CA GLY A 205 12.35 -0.44 -20.32
C GLY A 205 11.69 -0.13 -21.66
N ALA A 206 10.64 -0.84 -22.05
CA ALA A 206 9.88 -0.57 -23.28
C ALA A 206 9.19 0.80 -23.28
N MET A 207 9.00 1.40 -22.10
CA MET A 207 8.47 2.74 -21.94
C MET A 207 9.56 3.81 -21.83
N ASP A 208 10.85 3.47 -21.84
CA ASP A 208 11.95 4.39 -21.56
C ASP A 208 11.79 5.13 -20.22
N VAL A 209 11.39 4.40 -19.17
CA VAL A 209 11.29 4.95 -17.81
C VAL A 209 12.59 4.68 -17.06
N PRO A 210 13.33 5.71 -16.61
CA PRO A 210 14.52 5.51 -15.81
C PRO A 210 14.18 4.82 -14.49
N VAL A 211 14.92 3.76 -14.18
CA VAL A 211 14.83 3.03 -12.92
C VAL A 211 16.00 3.47 -12.03
N GLU A 212 15.70 4.21 -10.96
CA GLU A 212 16.70 4.77 -10.04
C GLU A 212 17.45 3.67 -9.29
N PHE A 213 16.72 2.64 -8.86
CA PHE A 213 17.30 1.40 -8.36
C PHE A 213 16.34 0.22 -8.55
N SER A 214 16.92 -0.98 -8.62
CA SER A 214 16.19 -2.25 -8.61
C SER A 214 16.87 -3.21 -7.63
N ARG A 215 16.28 -3.40 -6.45
CA ARG A 215 16.81 -4.26 -5.38
C ARG A 215 15.89 -5.45 -5.18
N THR A 216 16.12 -6.49 -5.97
CA THR A 216 15.19 -7.62 -6.02
C THR A 216 15.82 -8.95 -5.66
N GLY A 217 15.01 -9.89 -5.19
CA GLY A 217 15.38 -11.30 -5.07
C GLY A 217 15.84 -11.74 -3.69
N ALA A 218 15.72 -10.89 -2.66
CA ALA A 218 16.14 -11.19 -1.29
C ALA A 218 15.17 -12.12 -0.53
N GLY A 219 13.97 -12.37 -1.06
CA GLY A 219 12.98 -13.27 -0.48
C GLY A 219 12.51 -12.82 0.91
N ALA A 220 12.27 -13.76 1.82
CA ALA A 220 11.84 -13.48 3.20
C ALA A 220 12.96 -12.96 4.14
N SER A 221 14.12 -12.57 3.59
CA SER A 221 15.21 -12.01 4.39
C SER A 221 14.92 -10.57 4.84
N ASN A 222 15.67 -10.09 5.83
CA ASN A 222 15.58 -8.71 6.30
C ASN A 222 16.00 -7.67 5.24
N ASP A 223 16.62 -8.11 4.14
CA ASP A 223 17.06 -7.26 3.05
C ASP A 223 15.90 -6.89 2.10
N ASN A 224 14.74 -7.55 2.20
CA ASN A 224 13.49 -7.15 1.56
C ASN A 224 12.68 -6.22 2.48
N GLY A 225 13.23 -5.03 2.71
CA GLY A 225 12.65 -3.95 3.49
C GLY A 225 11.41 -3.29 2.84
N PRO A 226 10.90 -2.21 3.45
CA PRO A 226 9.84 -1.43 2.83
C PRO A 226 10.28 -0.78 1.52
N LEU A 227 9.33 -0.47 0.65
CA LEU A 227 9.53 0.46 -0.46
C LEU A 227 8.57 1.63 -0.32
N GLY A 228 9.09 2.84 -0.41
CA GLY A 228 8.30 4.06 -0.34
C GLY A 228 8.71 5.11 -1.36
N ALA A 229 7.83 6.09 -1.50
CA ALA A 229 8.02 7.26 -2.33
C ALA A 229 7.41 8.48 -1.65
N VAL A 230 8.13 9.60 -1.69
CA VAL A 230 7.69 10.89 -1.16
C VAL A 230 7.87 11.96 -2.23
N VAL A 231 6.93 12.90 -2.29
CA VAL A 231 7.08 14.14 -3.05
C VAL A 231 7.72 15.17 -2.11
N GLU A 232 8.82 15.77 -2.53
CA GLU A 232 9.51 16.81 -1.78
C GLU A 232 8.87 18.18 -2.03
N GLU A 233 9.20 19.19 -1.22
CA GLU A 233 8.63 20.55 -1.32
C GLU A 233 8.97 21.23 -2.66
N ASN A 234 10.07 20.85 -3.30
CA ASN A 234 10.46 21.31 -4.64
C ASN A 234 9.81 20.49 -5.78
N GLY A 235 8.84 19.64 -5.48
CA GLY A 235 8.16 18.81 -6.46
C GLY A 235 8.97 17.63 -7.02
N THR A 236 10.21 17.43 -6.57
CA THR A 236 10.96 16.20 -6.88
C THR A 236 10.37 15.01 -6.14
N VAL A 237 10.63 13.81 -6.64
CA VAL A 237 10.19 12.56 -6.01
C VAL A 237 11.42 11.82 -5.50
N ARG A 238 11.38 11.38 -4.25
CA ARG A 238 12.43 10.53 -3.68
C ARG A 238 11.89 9.16 -3.33
N PHE A 239 12.65 8.14 -3.68
CA PHE A 239 12.36 6.76 -3.32
C PHE A 239 13.13 6.39 -2.06
N VAL A 240 12.51 5.59 -1.20
CA VAL A 240 13.03 5.24 0.12
C VAL A 240 12.86 3.75 0.38
N THR A 241 13.82 3.15 1.07
CA THR A 241 13.79 1.73 1.46
C THR A 241 13.94 1.53 2.96
N ALA A 242 14.04 2.62 3.73
CA ALA A 242 14.16 2.56 5.18
C ALA A 242 13.33 3.65 5.86
N LEU A 243 12.67 3.27 6.96
CA LEU A 243 12.05 4.20 7.87
C LEU A 243 12.98 4.48 9.04
N VAL A 244 13.17 5.76 9.37
CA VAL A 244 14.00 6.16 10.52
C VAL A 244 13.25 7.06 11.48
N LYS A 245 13.62 6.94 12.75
CA LYS A 245 13.02 7.71 13.84
C LYS A 245 13.28 9.20 13.64
N GLY A 246 12.22 9.99 13.59
CA GLY A 246 12.26 11.45 13.71
C GLY A 246 11.79 11.96 15.06
#